data_AF-A0A8H7RD34-F1
#
_entry.id   AF-A0A8H7RD34-F1
#
_cell.length_a   1.000
_cell.length_b   1.000
_cell.length_c   1.000
_cell.angle_alpha   90.00
_cell.angle_beta   90.00
_cell.angle_gamma   90.00
#
_symmetry.space_group_name_H-M   'P 1'
#
loop_
_entity.id
_entity.type
_entity.pdbx_description
1 polymer ?
#
loop_
_entity_poly.entity_id
_entity_poly.type
_entity_poly.pdbx_seq_one_letter_code
_entity_poly.pdbx_strand_id
1 'polypeptide(L)'
;MIKSWLQRPETKKYAADVAVFALSQVAFYFAFKFIVGSLDPTKAKRQEAKAKSNKVLGKLGAKDLKLTEYEQIIAAEVIHADEISVNFKQIGGLDHIIQDLRESVIYPLCYPELFTSASGLLGAPRGVLLYGPPGCGKTMMAKALAKESGATFINIHVSTLTDKYYGESNKLVSAVFTLARKLQPSIVFIDEIDSFLRERRSTDHETTGMMKAEFMSLWDGLTTGEDSRIVILGATNRPNDIDSAILRRMPKRFAVRLPSESQRKSILELLLKNIQLAPDFKMDELVQRTAGLSGSDLKELCRNAAMIPIREYVRSIQPVYSSEDASQDLIDIDTTKINTRPLVVADFYAFEETNEKSYSYISDETPQQENLD
;
A
#
# COMPACT_ATOMS: atom_id res chain seq x y z
N MET A 1 27.09 71.75 15.84
CA MET A 1 28.15 70.87 15.30
C MET A 1 27.65 69.82 14.30
N ILE A 2 26.47 69.21 14.46
CA ILE A 2 25.98 68.18 13.50
C ILE A 2 25.53 68.79 12.15
N LYS A 3 24.93 70.00 12.15
CA LYS A 3 24.47 70.67 10.93
C LYS A 3 25.60 71.16 9.99
N SER A 4 26.81 71.42 10.48
CA SER A 4 27.96 71.86 9.65
C SER A 4 28.73 70.70 9.00
N TRP A 5 28.50 69.46 9.46
CA TRP A 5 29.10 68.25 8.90
C TRP A 5 28.35 67.74 7.65
N LEU A 6 27.06 68.08 7.53
CA LEU A 6 26.18 67.64 6.46
C LEU A 6 26.25 68.49 5.17
N GLN A 7 27.02 69.58 5.18
CA GLN A 7 27.13 70.52 4.05
C GLN A 7 28.38 70.32 3.17
N ARG A 8 29.27 69.38 3.51
CA ARG A 8 30.42 69.05 2.64
C ARG A 8 29.99 68.08 1.53
N PRO A 9 30.37 68.33 0.26
CA PRO A 9 29.94 67.48 -0.86
C PRO A 9 30.42 66.03 -0.73
N GLU A 10 31.55 65.80 -0.06
CA GLU A 10 32.11 64.47 0.17
C GLU A 10 31.30 63.65 1.19
N THR A 11 30.83 64.24 2.28
CA THR A 11 30.02 63.52 3.29
C THR A 11 28.65 63.12 2.76
N LYS A 12 28.08 63.90 1.82
CA LYS A 12 26.86 63.54 1.10
C LYS A 12 27.08 62.34 0.16
N LYS A 13 28.24 62.24 -0.49
CA LYS A 13 28.59 61.07 -1.31
C LYS A 13 28.74 59.81 -0.47
N TYR A 14 29.47 59.87 0.65
CA TYR A 14 29.59 58.73 1.56
C TYR A 14 28.23 58.29 2.13
N ALA A 15 27.37 59.23 2.50
CA ALA A 15 26.02 58.89 2.96
C ALA A 15 25.17 58.25 1.85
N ALA A 16 25.30 58.70 0.60
CA ALA A 16 24.63 58.10 -0.55
C ALA A 16 25.17 56.69 -0.84
N ASP A 17 26.49 56.48 -0.80
CA ASP A 17 27.10 55.17 -1.03
C ASP A 17 26.70 54.16 0.04
N VAL A 18 26.63 54.58 1.31
CA VAL A 18 26.14 53.73 2.42
C VAL A 18 24.65 53.40 2.24
N ALA A 19 23.83 54.36 1.79
CA ALA A 19 22.42 54.12 1.51
C ALA A 19 22.22 53.15 0.33
N VAL A 20 23.00 53.29 -0.74
CA VAL A 20 22.98 52.38 -1.90
C VAL A 20 23.44 50.98 -1.50
N PHE A 21 24.46 50.87 -0.66
CA PHE A 21 24.91 49.58 -0.13
C PHE A 21 23.84 48.92 0.76
N ALA A 22 23.18 49.68 1.64
CA ALA A 22 22.09 49.15 2.45
C ALA A 22 20.91 48.67 1.59
N LEU A 23 20.52 49.45 0.57
CA LEU A 23 19.47 49.08 -0.37
C LEU A 23 19.83 47.85 -1.20
N SER A 24 21.09 47.69 -1.62
CA SER A 24 21.53 46.52 -2.38
C SER A 24 21.51 45.25 -1.54
N GLN A 25 21.87 45.32 -0.25
CA GLN A 25 21.77 44.18 0.67
C GLN A 25 20.32 43.76 0.92
N VAL A 26 19.40 44.73 1.04
CA VAL A 26 17.96 44.43 1.17
C VAL A 26 17.43 43.79 -0.11
N ALA A 27 17.77 44.33 -1.29
CA ALA A 27 17.38 43.75 -2.57
C ALA A 27 17.96 42.33 -2.74
N PHE A 28 19.21 42.12 -2.35
CA PHE A 28 19.86 40.80 -2.37
C PHE A 28 19.16 39.82 -1.44
N TYR A 29 18.80 40.22 -0.21
CA TYR A 29 18.05 39.38 0.72
C TYR A 29 16.71 38.92 0.13
N PHE A 30 15.95 39.83 -0.49
CA PHE A 30 14.67 39.49 -1.11
C PHE A 30 14.84 38.62 -2.36
N ALA A 31 15.83 38.91 -3.21
CA ALA A 31 16.13 38.09 -4.39
C ALA A 31 16.61 36.69 -3.99
N PHE A 32 17.50 36.58 -3.01
CA PHE A 32 17.98 35.32 -2.46
C PHE A 32 16.84 34.51 -1.84
N LYS A 33 15.98 35.14 -1.04
CA LYS A 33 14.79 34.50 -0.48
C LYS A 33 13.80 34.04 -1.55
N PHE A 34 13.66 34.78 -2.64
CA PHE A 34 12.83 34.40 -3.78
C PHE A 34 13.39 33.18 -4.52
N ILE A 35 14.70 33.20 -4.81
CA ILE A 35 15.41 32.09 -5.50
C ILE A 35 15.38 30.82 -4.65
N VAL A 36 15.71 30.90 -3.36
CA VAL A 36 15.62 29.75 -2.43
C VAL A 36 14.18 29.27 -2.33
N GLY A 37 13.21 30.20 -2.28
CA GLY A 37 11.79 29.86 -2.24
C GLY A 37 11.24 29.24 -3.52
N SER A 38 11.87 29.45 -4.68
CA SER A 38 11.51 28.87 -5.98
C SER A 38 12.24 27.57 -6.31
N LEU A 39 13.43 27.36 -5.73
CA LEU A 39 14.22 26.14 -5.87
C LEU A 39 13.85 25.06 -4.86
N ASP A 40 12.76 25.23 -4.10
CA ASP A 40 12.36 24.31 -3.04
C ASP A 40 11.43 23.21 -3.61
N PRO A 41 11.94 22.02 -4.01
CA PRO A 41 11.13 20.94 -4.59
C PRO A 41 10.08 20.42 -3.59
N THR A 42 10.21 20.75 -2.31
CA THR A 42 9.29 20.36 -1.24
C THR A 42 7.96 21.10 -1.32
N LYS A 43 7.94 22.36 -1.80
CA LYS A 43 6.69 23.15 -1.92
C LYS A 43 5.75 22.57 -2.96
N ALA A 44 6.27 22.16 -4.11
CA ALA A 44 5.47 21.55 -5.18
C ALA A 44 4.84 20.24 -4.70
N LYS A 45 5.63 19.33 -4.10
CA LYS A 45 5.12 18.10 -3.49
C LYS A 45 4.10 18.36 -2.37
N ARG A 46 4.29 19.42 -1.59
CA ARG A 46 3.37 19.82 -0.52
C ARG A 46 2.04 20.38 -1.05
N GLN A 47 2.07 21.16 -2.13
CA GLN A 47 0.86 21.65 -2.79
C GLN A 47 0.09 20.51 -3.46
N GLU A 48 0.78 19.57 -4.09
CA GLU A 48 0.19 18.37 -4.69
C GLU A 48 -0.48 17.49 -3.63
N ALA A 49 0.20 17.24 -2.50
CA ALA A 49 -0.37 16.51 -1.38
C ALA A 49 -1.62 17.20 -0.80
N LYS A 50 -1.61 18.55 -0.68
CA LYS A 50 -2.79 19.33 -0.25
C LYS A 50 -3.94 19.25 -1.25
N ALA A 51 -3.66 19.32 -2.54
CA ALA A 51 -4.69 19.20 -3.58
C ALA A 51 -5.33 17.80 -3.58
N LYS A 52 -4.50 16.75 -3.46
CA LYS A 52 -4.95 15.35 -3.34
C LYS A 52 -5.78 15.16 -2.08
N SER A 53 -5.31 15.66 -0.93
CA SER A 53 -6.04 15.62 0.35
C SER A 53 -7.39 16.33 0.26
N ASN A 54 -7.47 17.56 -0.26
CA ASN A 54 -8.73 18.29 -0.39
C ASN A 54 -9.73 17.59 -1.31
N LYS A 55 -9.25 16.90 -2.36
CA LYS A 55 -10.11 16.09 -3.24
C LYS A 55 -10.69 14.89 -2.50
N VAL A 56 -9.87 14.20 -1.71
CA VAL A 56 -10.29 13.04 -0.89
C VAL A 56 -11.28 13.47 0.19
N LEU A 57 -10.99 14.56 0.92
CA LEU A 57 -11.89 15.13 1.94
C LEU A 57 -13.21 15.62 1.36
N GLY A 58 -13.17 16.19 0.15
CA GLY A 58 -14.37 16.62 -0.56
C GLY A 58 -15.31 15.45 -0.91
N LYS A 59 -14.76 14.27 -1.19
CA LYS A 59 -15.51 13.04 -1.43
C LYS A 59 -16.03 12.39 -0.15
N LEU A 60 -15.28 12.51 0.95
CA LEU A 60 -15.66 12.04 2.29
C LEU A 60 -16.77 12.87 2.96
N GLY A 61 -17.31 13.91 2.29
CA GLY A 61 -18.25 14.85 2.92
C GLY A 61 -17.61 15.72 4.02
N ALA A 62 -16.29 15.69 4.13
CA ALA A 62 -15.47 16.23 5.21
C ALA A 62 -14.91 17.63 4.90
N LYS A 63 -15.63 18.46 4.13
CA LYS A 63 -15.11 19.73 3.59
C LYS A 63 -14.73 20.76 4.67
N ASP A 64 -15.38 20.70 5.83
CA ASP A 64 -15.18 21.68 6.93
C ASP A 64 -14.18 21.22 8.01
N LEU A 65 -13.54 20.05 7.83
CA LEU A 65 -12.58 19.54 8.80
C LEU A 65 -11.29 20.35 8.77
N LYS A 66 -11.04 21.10 9.86
CA LYS A 66 -9.76 21.76 10.09
C LYS A 66 -8.69 20.70 10.35
N LEU A 67 -7.87 20.45 9.32
CA LEU A 67 -6.73 19.55 9.41
C LEU A 67 -5.46 20.32 9.77
N THR A 68 -4.69 19.75 10.68
CA THR A 68 -3.31 20.17 10.97
C THR A 68 -2.39 19.86 9.79
N GLU A 69 -1.18 20.43 9.81
CA GLU A 69 -0.18 20.17 8.77
C GLU A 69 0.16 18.68 8.63
N TYR A 70 0.32 17.97 9.74
CA TYR A 70 0.62 16.53 9.74
C TYR A 70 -0.57 15.70 9.26
N GLU A 71 -1.80 16.06 9.63
CA GLU A 71 -3.00 15.38 9.14
C GLU A 71 -3.19 15.55 7.64
N GLN A 72 -2.83 16.70 7.06
CA GLN A 72 -2.87 16.90 5.61
C GLN A 72 -1.88 15.99 4.87
N ILE A 73 -0.72 15.68 5.46
CA ILE A 73 0.24 14.75 4.88
C ILE A 73 -0.36 13.33 4.85
N ILE A 74 -0.95 12.88 5.96
CA ILE A 74 -1.57 11.55 6.05
C ILE A 74 -2.84 11.48 5.20
N ALA A 75 -3.59 12.57 5.07
CA ALA A 75 -4.80 12.62 4.25
C ALA A 75 -4.54 12.33 2.75
N ALA A 76 -3.29 12.42 2.27
CA ALA A 76 -2.92 12.01 0.92
C ALA A 76 -2.85 10.47 0.74
N GLU A 77 -2.73 9.72 1.85
CA GLU A 77 -2.71 8.24 1.94
C GLU A 77 -4.10 7.66 2.25
N VAL A 78 -5.10 8.52 2.47
CA VAL A 78 -6.48 8.10 2.71
C VAL A 78 -7.13 7.72 1.39
N ILE A 79 -7.78 6.56 1.40
CA ILE A 79 -8.51 6.00 0.26
C ILE A 79 -9.98 5.87 0.69
N HIS A 80 -10.88 6.47 -0.09
CA HIS A 80 -12.32 6.28 0.13
C HIS A 80 -12.76 4.89 -0.31
N ALA A 81 -13.78 4.32 0.34
CA ALA A 81 -14.31 2.99 -0.01
C ALA A 81 -14.68 2.86 -1.50
N ASP A 82 -15.21 3.93 -2.11
CA ASP A 82 -15.58 3.95 -3.54
C ASP A 82 -14.39 3.89 -4.50
N GLU A 83 -13.20 4.32 -4.07
CA GLU A 83 -11.98 4.29 -4.88
C GLU A 83 -11.33 2.91 -4.85
N ILE A 84 -11.73 2.05 -3.92
CA ILE A 84 -11.24 0.68 -3.84
C ILE A 84 -11.92 -0.15 -4.93
N SER A 85 -11.14 -0.66 -5.88
CA SER A 85 -11.65 -1.51 -6.96
C SER A 85 -11.98 -2.94 -6.50
N VAL A 86 -11.31 -3.41 -5.45
CA VAL A 86 -11.35 -4.79 -4.97
C VAL A 86 -12.58 -5.08 -4.10
N ASN A 87 -13.29 -6.17 -4.36
CA ASN A 87 -14.39 -6.68 -3.52
C ASN A 87 -14.16 -8.14 -3.08
N PHE A 88 -14.98 -8.67 -2.17
CA PHE A 88 -14.82 -10.06 -1.72
C PHE A 88 -15.04 -11.08 -2.85
N LYS A 89 -15.85 -10.76 -3.85
CA LYS A 89 -16.09 -11.64 -5.02
C LYS A 89 -14.84 -11.83 -5.89
N GLN A 90 -13.85 -10.96 -5.77
CA GLN A 90 -12.57 -11.06 -6.47
C GLN A 90 -11.52 -11.84 -5.67
N ILE A 91 -11.87 -12.33 -4.47
CA ILE A 91 -10.97 -13.12 -3.61
C ILE A 91 -11.46 -14.56 -3.63
N GLY A 92 -10.68 -15.46 -4.22
CA GLY A 92 -11.01 -16.87 -4.31
C GLY A 92 -10.59 -17.66 -3.08
N GLY A 93 -11.47 -18.55 -2.60
CA GLY A 93 -11.11 -19.60 -1.64
C GLY A 93 -10.97 -19.17 -0.18
N LEU A 94 -11.22 -17.91 0.18
CA LEU A 94 -11.08 -17.43 1.56
C LEU A 94 -12.43 -17.24 2.27
N ASP A 95 -13.46 -17.97 1.86
CA ASP A 95 -14.85 -17.77 2.31
C ASP A 95 -15.02 -17.82 3.84
N HIS A 96 -14.35 -18.77 4.51
CA HIS A 96 -14.40 -18.86 5.98
C HIS A 96 -13.80 -17.62 6.65
N ILE A 97 -12.63 -17.15 6.17
CA ILE A 97 -11.98 -15.95 6.70
C ILE A 97 -12.83 -14.71 6.41
N ILE A 98 -13.43 -14.63 5.23
CA ILE A 98 -14.32 -13.54 4.84
C ILE A 98 -15.54 -13.50 5.77
N GLN A 99 -16.13 -14.66 6.09
CA GLN A 99 -17.25 -14.74 7.01
C GLN A 99 -16.86 -14.28 8.41
N ASP A 100 -15.74 -14.77 8.96
CA ASP A 100 -15.27 -14.36 10.27
C ASP A 100 -14.91 -12.86 10.31
N LEU A 101 -14.34 -12.32 9.23
CA LEU A 101 -14.04 -10.88 9.10
C LEU A 101 -15.31 -10.04 9.00
N ARG A 102 -16.37 -10.54 8.35
CA ARG A 102 -17.67 -9.86 8.32
C ARG A 102 -18.24 -9.72 9.72
N GLU A 103 -18.27 -10.81 10.46
CA GLU A 103 -18.81 -10.86 11.81
C GLU A 103 -17.97 -10.03 12.79
N SER A 104 -16.65 -10.12 12.68
CA SER A 104 -15.74 -9.46 13.61
C SER A 104 -15.48 -8.00 13.28
N VAL A 105 -15.44 -7.58 12.03
CA VAL A 105 -15.04 -6.21 11.65
C VAL A 105 -16.17 -5.44 10.98
N ILE A 106 -16.85 -6.03 10.00
CA ILE A 106 -17.86 -5.30 9.22
C ILE A 106 -19.09 -4.99 10.08
N TYR A 107 -19.63 -5.97 10.79
CA TYR A 107 -20.86 -5.75 11.56
C TYR A 107 -20.70 -4.68 12.64
N PRO A 108 -19.61 -4.66 13.45
CA PRO A 108 -19.42 -3.58 14.42
C PRO A 108 -19.21 -2.19 13.79
N LEU A 109 -18.63 -2.12 12.58
CA LEU A 109 -18.42 -0.84 11.89
C LEU A 109 -19.71 -0.31 11.24
N CYS A 110 -20.49 -1.19 10.62
CA CYS A 110 -21.71 -0.84 9.88
C CYS A 110 -22.93 -0.67 10.79
N TYR A 111 -23.04 -1.46 11.86
CA TYR A 111 -24.22 -1.52 12.72
C TYR A 111 -23.89 -1.25 14.20
N PRO A 112 -23.27 -0.10 14.53
CA PRO A 112 -22.80 0.16 15.90
C PRO A 112 -23.91 0.05 16.95
N GLU A 113 -25.15 0.42 16.62
CA GLU A 113 -26.31 0.37 17.53
C GLU A 113 -26.59 -1.03 18.10
N LEU A 114 -26.36 -2.08 17.31
CA LEU A 114 -26.55 -3.48 17.73
C LEU A 114 -25.49 -3.91 18.76
N PHE A 115 -24.31 -3.29 18.71
CA PHE A 115 -23.15 -3.62 19.53
C PHE A 115 -23.10 -2.76 20.80
N THR A 116 -23.56 -1.50 20.74
CA THR A 116 -23.71 -0.63 21.93
C THR A 116 -24.79 -1.13 22.89
N SER A 117 -25.86 -1.74 22.37
CA SER A 117 -27.01 -2.22 23.18
C SER A 117 -26.70 -3.49 23.98
N ALA A 118 -25.67 -4.25 23.58
CA ALA A 118 -25.27 -5.51 24.20
C ALA A 118 -24.05 -5.31 25.11
N SER A 119 -24.22 -4.48 26.14
CA SER A 119 -23.36 -4.38 27.34
C SER A 119 -21.84 -4.57 27.12
N GLY A 120 -21.15 -3.65 26.43
CA GLY A 120 -19.68 -3.49 26.42
C GLY A 120 -18.80 -4.68 25.98
N LEU A 121 -19.36 -5.88 25.86
CA LEU A 121 -18.72 -7.15 25.51
C LEU A 121 -18.72 -7.35 24.00
N LEU A 122 -19.76 -6.85 23.33
CA LEU A 122 -19.88 -6.86 21.88
C LEU A 122 -19.35 -5.52 21.34
N GLY A 123 -18.02 -5.40 21.24
CA GLY A 123 -17.36 -4.24 20.63
C GLY A 123 -16.57 -4.64 19.38
N ALA A 124 -16.34 -3.68 18.49
CA ALA A 124 -15.40 -3.89 17.38
C ALA A 124 -14.02 -4.28 17.94
N PRO A 125 -13.38 -5.35 17.44
CA PRO A 125 -12.01 -5.67 17.79
C PRO A 125 -11.14 -4.49 17.35
N ARG A 126 -10.42 -3.91 18.30
CA ARG A 126 -9.55 -2.75 18.02
C ARG A 126 -8.35 -3.11 17.16
N GLY A 127 -8.00 -4.39 17.11
CA GLY A 127 -6.88 -4.93 16.36
C GLY A 127 -7.22 -6.24 15.67
N VAL A 128 -6.89 -6.31 14.39
CA VAL A 128 -6.98 -7.53 13.58
C VAL A 128 -5.64 -7.75 12.88
N LEU A 129 -5.13 -8.98 12.92
CA LEU A 129 -3.90 -9.38 12.24
C LEU A 129 -4.19 -10.37 11.12
N LEU A 130 -3.80 -10.05 9.90
CA LEU A 130 -3.73 -10.98 8.78
C LEU A 130 -2.29 -11.46 8.63
N TYR A 131 -2.04 -12.76 8.75
CA TYR A 131 -0.70 -13.30 8.66
C TYR A 131 -0.63 -14.56 7.79
N GLY A 132 0.52 -14.79 7.17
CA GLY A 132 0.75 -15.97 6.34
C GLY A 132 1.74 -15.70 5.21
N PRO A 133 2.04 -16.68 4.36
CA PRO A 133 3.03 -16.54 3.30
C PRO A 133 2.73 -15.37 2.36
N PRO A 134 3.77 -14.80 1.71
CA PRO A 134 3.59 -13.76 0.71
C PRO A 134 2.71 -14.27 -0.45
N GLY A 135 2.10 -13.36 -1.19
CA GLY A 135 1.32 -13.73 -2.38
C GLY A 135 -0.09 -14.30 -2.14
N CYS A 136 -0.50 -14.50 -0.88
CA CYS A 136 -1.82 -15.09 -0.55
C CYS A 136 -2.96 -14.05 -0.40
N GLY A 137 -2.76 -12.81 -0.83
CA GLY A 137 -3.85 -11.82 -0.91
C GLY A 137 -4.22 -11.07 0.37
N LYS A 138 -3.34 -11.02 1.40
CA LYS A 138 -3.58 -10.27 2.65
C LYS A 138 -3.94 -8.80 2.41
N THR A 139 -3.13 -8.09 1.62
CA THR A 139 -3.37 -6.67 1.26
C THR A 139 -4.65 -6.51 0.42
N MET A 140 -4.99 -7.50 -0.42
CA MET A 140 -6.21 -7.50 -1.21
C MET A 140 -7.45 -7.68 -0.31
N MET A 141 -7.37 -8.57 0.67
CA MET A 141 -8.39 -8.80 1.69
C MET A 141 -8.65 -7.56 2.54
N ALA A 142 -7.59 -6.86 2.97
CA ALA A 142 -7.71 -5.61 3.70
C ALA A 142 -8.47 -4.53 2.91
N LYS A 143 -8.15 -4.38 1.61
CA LYS A 143 -8.84 -3.45 0.72
C LYS A 143 -10.31 -3.84 0.52
N ALA A 144 -10.59 -5.11 0.25
CA ALA A 144 -11.96 -5.61 0.11
C ALA A 144 -12.80 -5.38 1.38
N LEU A 145 -12.20 -5.60 2.56
CA LEU A 145 -12.83 -5.36 3.85
C LEU A 145 -13.25 -3.90 4.04
N ALA A 146 -12.40 -2.96 3.65
CA ALA A 146 -12.70 -1.53 3.72
C ALA A 146 -13.81 -1.11 2.75
N LYS A 147 -13.80 -1.65 1.53
CA LYS A 147 -14.87 -1.42 0.55
C LYS A 147 -16.23 -1.90 1.04
N GLU A 148 -16.29 -3.12 1.57
CA GLU A 148 -17.54 -3.77 1.99
C GLU A 148 -18.08 -3.20 3.30
N SER A 149 -17.21 -2.67 4.17
CA SER A 149 -17.62 -1.94 5.38
C SER A 149 -18.02 -0.48 5.12
N GLY A 150 -17.72 0.06 3.94
CA GLY A 150 -17.86 1.49 3.65
C GLY A 150 -16.97 2.38 4.53
N ALA A 151 -15.95 1.81 5.16
CA ALA A 151 -15.06 2.52 6.06
C ALA A 151 -13.94 3.23 5.30
N THR A 152 -13.52 4.39 5.81
CA THR A 152 -12.35 5.11 5.31
C THR A 152 -11.11 4.25 5.49
N PHE A 153 -10.35 4.00 4.41
CA PHE A 153 -9.12 3.19 4.47
C PHE A 153 -7.90 4.09 4.56
N ILE A 154 -7.14 3.99 5.65
CA ILE A 154 -5.89 4.74 5.84
C ILE A 154 -4.74 3.76 5.71
N ASN A 155 -4.02 3.82 4.59
CA ASN A 155 -2.88 2.95 4.35
C ASN A 155 -1.59 3.58 4.90
N ILE A 156 -1.01 2.98 5.93
CA ILE A 156 0.23 3.48 6.53
C ILE A 156 1.41 2.74 5.92
N HIS A 157 2.23 3.49 5.20
CA HIS A 157 3.56 3.05 4.80
C HIS A 157 4.59 3.50 5.85
N VAL A 158 5.49 2.59 6.24
CA VAL A 158 6.54 2.86 7.23
C VAL A 158 7.45 4.00 6.76
N SER A 159 7.77 4.05 5.46
CA SER A 159 8.53 5.14 4.83
C SER A 159 7.89 6.51 5.07
N THR A 160 6.56 6.60 5.02
CA THR A 160 5.84 7.87 5.27
C THR A 160 6.04 8.38 6.70
N LEU A 161 6.26 7.49 7.66
CA LEU A 161 6.51 7.84 9.07
C LEU A 161 7.99 8.20 9.32
N THR A 162 8.93 7.62 8.57
CA THR A 162 10.37 7.80 8.78
C THR A 162 10.99 8.94 7.96
N ASP A 163 10.50 9.19 6.74
CA ASP A 163 11.27 9.93 5.73
C ASP A 163 11.29 11.45 5.89
N LYS A 164 10.33 12.07 6.60
CA LYS A 164 10.09 13.51 6.41
C LYS A 164 10.83 14.46 7.36
N TYR A 165 11.04 14.15 8.64
CA TYR A 165 11.80 15.03 9.55
C TYR A 165 12.30 14.25 10.77
N TYR A 166 13.63 14.20 10.96
CA TYR A 166 14.26 13.66 12.18
C TYR A 166 13.69 14.40 13.40
N GLY A 167 12.86 13.71 14.20
CA GLY A 167 12.24 14.25 15.43
C GLY A 167 10.74 14.59 15.36
N GLU A 168 10.09 14.51 14.20
CA GLU A 168 8.63 14.81 14.08
C GLU A 168 7.75 13.60 13.77
N SER A 169 8.33 12.41 13.60
CA SER A 169 7.58 11.18 13.31
C SER A 169 6.53 10.84 14.37
N ASN A 170 6.80 11.18 15.62
CA ASN A 170 5.86 11.12 16.74
C ASN A 170 4.55 11.87 16.45
N LYS A 171 4.66 13.12 15.98
CA LYS A 171 3.50 13.94 15.57
C LYS A 171 2.77 13.35 14.37
N LEU A 172 3.47 12.70 13.45
CA LEU A 172 2.84 11.99 12.32
C LEU A 172 2.03 10.79 12.79
N VAL A 173 2.56 10.00 13.73
CA VAL A 173 1.82 8.90 14.35
C VAL A 173 0.57 9.43 15.06
N SER A 174 0.69 10.50 15.84
CA SER A 174 -0.46 11.18 16.47
C SER A 174 -1.49 11.69 15.45
N ALA A 175 -1.03 12.23 14.32
CA ALA A 175 -1.89 12.72 13.25
C ALA A 175 -2.66 11.59 12.56
N VAL A 176 -2.09 10.39 12.41
CA VAL A 176 -2.80 9.21 11.89
C VAL A 176 -4.05 8.92 12.74
N PHE A 177 -3.88 8.81 14.06
CA PHE A 177 -4.99 8.48 14.96
C PHE A 177 -6.01 9.62 15.05
N THR A 178 -5.55 10.87 15.06
CA THR A 178 -6.44 12.04 15.09
C THR A 178 -7.25 12.16 13.80
N LEU A 179 -6.64 11.90 12.65
CA LEU A 179 -7.31 11.85 11.36
C LEU A 179 -8.30 10.69 11.28
N ALA A 180 -7.91 9.49 11.72
CA ALA A 180 -8.81 8.33 11.81
C ALA A 180 -10.05 8.65 12.65
N ARG A 181 -9.88 9.34 13.79
CA ARG A 181 -11.01 9.82 14.63
C ARG A 181 -11.92 10.82 13.93
N LYS A 182 -11.37 11.68 13.06
CA LYS A 182 -12.15 12.65 12.27
C LYS A 182 -12.92 11.99 11.11
N LEU A 183 -12.42 10.86 10.59
CA LEU A 183 -12.93 10.18 9.39
C LEU A 183 -13.68 8.88 9.69
N GLN A 184 -14.21 8.73 10.90
CA GLN A 184 -14.92 7.52 11.32
C GLN A 184 -16.20 7.28 10.48
N PRO A 185 -16.53 6.02 10.14
CA PRO A 185 -15.80 4.78 10.46
C PRO A 185 -14.51 4.63 9.63
N SER A 186 -13.43 4.17 10.27
CA SER A 186 -12.11 4.09 9.60
C SER A 186 -11.35 2.80 9.93
N ILE A 187 -10.66 2.26 8.93
CA ILE A 187 -9.71 1.16 9.06
C ILE A 187 -8.31 1.71 8.83
N VAL A 188 -7.46 1.56 9.84
CA VAL A 188 -6.04 1.92 9.77
C VAL A 188 -5.26 0.66 9.40
N PHE A 189 -4.77 0.60 8.17
CA PHE A 189 -4.05 -0.55 7.65
C PHE A 189 -2.54 -0.35 7.73
N ILE A 190 -1.84 -1.35 8.26
CA ILE A 190 -0.38 -1.37 8.36
C ILE A 190 0.10 -2.63 7.65
N ASP A 191 0.60 -2.45 6.43
CA ASP A 191 1.27 -3.54 5.71
C ASP A 191 2.68 -3.75 6.27
N GLU A 192 3.16 -4.99 6.20
CA GLU A 192 4.46 -5.39 6.76
C GLU A 192 4.66 -4.90 8.19
N ILE A 193 3.66 -5.10 9.06
CA ILE A 193 3.66 -4.59 10.43
C ILE A 193 4.87 -5.08 11.24
N ASP A 194 5.46 -6.21 10.87
CA ASP A 194 6.71 -6.69 11.46
C ASP A 194 7.87 -5.73 11.19
N SER A 195 7.94 -5.05 10.04
CA SER A 195 9.00 -4.08 9.78
C SER A 195 8.95 -2.87 10.74
N PHE A 196 7.75 -2.43 11.12
CA PHE A 196 7.53 -1.28 12.00
C PHE A 196 7.53 -1.65 13.48
N LEU A 197 6.97 -2.80 13.85
CA LEU A 197 6.70 -3.21 15.23
C LEU A 197 7.40 -4.53 15.63
N ARG A 198 8.65 -4.70 15.16
CA ARG A 198 9.56 -5.77 15.62
C ARG A 198 9.93 -5.62 17.09
N GLU A 199 10.23 -6.75 17.73
CA GLU A 199 10.88 -6.77 19.06
C GLU A 199 12.14 -5.90 19.05
N ARG A 200 12.34 -5.13 20.13
CA ARG A 200 13.51 -4.25 20.26
C ARG A 200 14.78 -5.07 20.19
N ARG A 201 15.58 -4.84 19.16
CA ARG A 201 16.97 -5.31 19.12
C ARG A 201 17.89 -4.21 19.64
N SER A 202 19.04 -4.58 20.20
CA SER A 202 20.05 -3.64 20.72
C SER A 202 20.60 -2.66 19.66
N THR A 203 20.36 -2.94 18.38
CA THR A 203 20.75 -2.13 17.22
C THR A 203 19.66 -1.19 16.72
N ASP A 204 18.46 -1.18 17.31
CA ASP A 204 17.37 -0.30 16.87
C ASP A 204 17.67 1.16 17.20
N HIS A 205 17.41 2.06 16.24
CA HIS A 205 17.53 3.50 16.44
C HIS A 205 16.53 3.98 17.51
N GLU A 206 16.99 4.81 18.45
CA GLU A 206 16.16 5.30 19.58
C GLU A 206 14.85 5.95 19.12
N THR A 207 14.87 6.64 17.97
CA THR A 207 13.70 7.29 17.37
C THR A 207 12.59 6.31 17.02
N THR A 208 12.92 5.15 16.46
CA THR A 208 11.95 4.09 16.14
C THR A 208 11.32 3.54 17.42
N GLY A 209 12.10 3.41 18.49
CA GLY A 209 11.61 3.01 19.81
C GLY A 209 10.58 3.99 20.40
N MET A 210 10.80 5.29 20.25
CA MET A 210 9.87 6.33 20.67
C MET A 210 8.58 6.32 19.85
N MET A 211 8.67 6.17 18.52
CA MET A 211 7.48 6.07 17.65
C MET A 211 6.63 4.86 17.99
N LYS A 212 7.26 3.69 18.21
CA LYS A 212 6.58 2.46 18.65
C LYS A 212 5.81 2.71 19.95
N ALA A 213 6.45 3.36 20.93
CA ALA A 213 5.82 3.64 22.22
C ALA A 213 4.62 4.60 22.09
N GLU A 214 4.73 5.63 21.26
CA GLU A 214 3.62 6.56 21.02
C GLU A 214 2.46 5.90 20.27
N PHE A 215 2.76 5.11 19.23
CA PHE A 215 1.76 4.33 18.51
C PHE A 215 0.96 3.43 19.46
N MET A 216 1.65 2.78 20.39
CA MET A 216 1.05 1.92 21.41
C MET A 216 0.18 2.69 22.40
N SER A 217 0.66 3.83 22.88
CA SER A 217 -0.11 4.70 23.77
C SER A 217 -1.40 5.21 23.12
N LEU A 218 -1.33 5.60 21.85
CA LEU A 218 -2.49 6.08 21.10
C LEU A 218 -3.49 4.95 20.78
N TRP A 219 -2.99 3.76 20.49
CA TRP A 219 -3.83 2.57 20.32
C TRP A 219 -4.57 2.23 21.62
N ASP A 220 -3.89 2.26 22.77
CA ASP A 220 -4.54 2.06 24.07
C ASP A 220 -5.59 3.15 24.31
N GLY A 221 -5.31 4.39 23.92
CA GLY A 221 -6.27 5.49 23.96
C GLY A 221 -7.48 5.33 23.03
N LEU A 222 -7.44 4.45 22.02
CA LEU A 222 -8.65 4.03 21.28
C LEU A 222 -9.50 3.04 22.07
N THR A 223 -8.89 2.27 22.96
CA THR A 223 -9.56 1.24 23.76
C THR A 223 -10.44 1.84 24.84
N THR A 224 -10.08 3.03 25.36
CA THR A 224 -10.81 3.73 26.42
C THR A 224 -12.01 4.54 25.92
N GLY A 225 -12.08 4.85 24.61
CA GLY A 225 -13.18 5.63 24.04
C GLY A 225 -14.33 4.71 23.57
N GLU A 226 -15.44 4.69 24.31
CA GLU A 226 -16.61 3.85 24.04
C GLU A 226 -17.20 4.03 22.63
N ASP A 227 -17.04 5.21 22.01
CA ASP A 227 -17.62 5.56 20.71
C ASP A 227 -16.67 5.48 19.51
N SER A 228 -15.42 5.04 19.68
CA SER A 228 -14.50 5.03 18.53
C SER A 228 -14.86 3.89 17.56
N ARG A 229 -15.14 4.19 16.29
CA ARG A 229 -15.35 3.22 15.19
C ARG A 229 -14.09 3.09 14.35
N ILE A 230 -13.01 2.72 15.01
CA ILE A 230 -11.67 2.62 14.44
C ILE A 230 -11.13 1.21 14.69
N VAL A 231 -10.67 0.57 13.62
CA VAL A 231 -10.05 -0.75 13.64
C VAL A 231 -8.64 -0.65 13.07
N ILE A 232 -7.66 -1.17 13.80
CA ILE A 232 -6.30 -1.32 13.29
C ILE A 232 -6.17 -2.70 12.65
N LEU A 233 -5.82 -2.74 11.37
CA LEU A 233 -5.62 -3.96 10.59
C LEU A 233 -4.15 -4.08 10.21
N GLY A 234 -3.45 -5.05 10.78
CA GLY A 234 -2.07 -5.37 10.39
C GLY A 234 -2.00 -6.51 9.39
N ALA A 235 -1.07 -6.44 8.46
CA ALA A 235 -0.66 -7.56 7.63
C ALA A 235 0.82 -7.90 7.84
N THR A 236 1.16 -9.19 7.91
CA THR A 236 2.57 -9.62 7.96
C THR A 236 2.80 -10.95 7.24
N ASN A 237 4.03 -11.15 6.77
CA ASN A 237 4.53 -12.45 6.33
C ASN A 237 5.28 -13.21 7.45
N ARG A 238 5.62 -12.53 8.54
CA ARG A 238 6.49 -13.01 9.62
C ARG A 238 5.83 -12.76 10.98
N PRO A 239 4.79 -13.53 11.35
CA PRO A 239 4.08 -13.33 12.62
C PRO A 239 4.96 -13.48 13.86
N ASN A 240 6.03 -14.28 13.76
CA ASN A 240 6.98 -14.50 14.87
C ASN A 240 7.90 -13.29 15.12
N ASP A 241 8.04 -12.38 14.17
CA ASP A 241 8.90 -11.20 14.30
C ASP A 241 8.17 -10.03 15.01
N ILE A 242 6.86 -10.16 15.26
CA ILE A 242 6.03 -9.11 15.85
C ILE A 242 6.18 -9.12 17.38
N ASP A 243 6.37 -7.93 17.96
CA ASP A 243 6.43 -7.76 19.41
C ASP A 243 5.15 -8.26 20.12
N SER A 244 5.34 -9.04 21.18
CA SER A 244 4.25 -9.62 21.98
C SER A 244 3.22 -8.58 22.50
N ALA A 245 3.64 -7.34 22.74
CA ALA A 245 2.77 -6.25 23.15
C ALA A 245 1.79 -5.83 22.04
N ILE A 246 2.20 -5.90 20.77
CA ILE A 246 1.30 -5.68 19.62
C ILE A 246 0.34 -6.84 19.49
N LEU A 247 0.86 -8.07 19.60
CA LEU A 247 0.04 -9.28 19.49
C LEU A 247 -1.08 -9.28 20.53
N ARG A 248 -0.84 -8.77 21.75
CA ARG A 248 -1.89 -8.60 22.78
C ARG A 248 -2.99 -7.61 22.36
N ARG A 249 -2.68 -6.62 21.55
CA ARG A 249 -3.63 -5.61 21.02
C ARG A 249 -4.35 -6.08 19.75
N MET A 250 -3.95 -7.21 19.19
CA MET A 250 -4.57 -7.87 18.04
C MET A 250 -5.19 -9.21 18.45
N PRO A 251 -6.34 -9.20 19.14
CA PRO A 251 -7.00 -10.42 19.61
C PRO A 251 -7.51 -11.30 18.47
N LYS A 252 -7.95 -10.70 17.35
CA LYS A 252 -8.40 -11.42 16.17
C LYS A 252 -7.24 -11.60 15.20
N ARG A 253 -6.88 -12.86 14.94
CA ARG A 253 -5.75 -13.21 14.06
C ARG A 253 -6.22 -14.24 13.05
N PHE A 254 -6.02 -13.93 11.78
CA PHE A 254 -6.46 -14.76 10.66
C PHE A 254 -5.25 -15.26 9.88
N ALA A 255 -5.11 -16.58 9.81
CA ALA A 255 -4.05 -17.25 9.07
C ALA A 255 -4.45 -17.39 7.59
N VAL A 256 -3.88 -16.55 6.73
CA VAL A 256 -4.04 -16.61 5.28
C VAL A 256 -2.96 -17.53 4.71
N ARG A 257 -3.25 -18.83 4.67
CA ARG A 257 -2.33 -19.89 4.22
C ARG A 257 -2.29 -20.01 2.69
N LEU A 258 -1.38 -20.87 2.20
CA LEU A 258 -1.37 -21.29 0.80
C LEU A 258 -2.71 -21.93 0.42
N PRO A 259 -3.21 -21.71 -0.81
CA PRO A 259 -4.50 -22.23 -1.24
C PRO A 259 -4.47 -23.76 -1.43
N SER A 260 -5.46 -24.42 -0.84
CA SER A 260 -5.83 -25.82 -1.12
C SER A 260 -6.34 -25.99 -2.56
N GLU A 261 -6.52 -27.24 -2.99
CA GLU A 261 -6.94 -27.58 -4.36
C GLU A 261 -8.24 -26.86 -4.78
N SER A 262 -9.28 -26.91 -3.94
CA SER A 262 -10.55 -26.22 -4.20
C SER A 262 -10.38 -24.70 -4.26
N GLN A 263 -9.55 -24.14 -3.38
CA GLN A 263 -9.26 -22.70 -3.36
C GLN A 263 -8.49 -22.27 -4.61
N ARG A 264 -7.51 -23.06 -5.08
CA ARG A 264 -6.78 -22.81 -6.33
C ARG A 264 -7.71 -22.84 -7.53
N LYS A 265 -8.64 -23.79 -7.58
CA LYS A 265 -9.67 -23.85 -8.63
C LYS A 265 -10.48 -22.55 -8.69
N SER A 266 -10.99 -22.08 -7.55
CA SER A 266 -11.73 -20.81 -7.48
C SER A 266 -10.87 -19.59 -7.86
N ILE A 267 -9.59 -19.56 -7.48
CA ILE A 267 -8.66 -18.49 -7.88
C ILE A 267 -8.44 -18.51 -9.40
N LEU A 268 -8.19 -19.69 -9.99
CA LEU A 268 -7.98 -19.84 -11.43
C LEU A 268 -9.23 -19.48 -12.24
N GLU A 269 -10.41 -19.89 -11.79
CA GLU A 269 -11.69 -19.51 -12.41
C GLU A 269 -11.89 -17.98 -12.39
N LEU A 270 -11.54 -17.31 -11.30
CA LEU A 270 -11.60 -15.85 -11.21
C LEU A 270 -10.59 -15.16 -12.14
N LEU A 271 -9.36 -15.68 -12.22
CA LEU A 271 -8.30 -15.13 -13.08
C LEU A 271 -8.60 -15.33 -14.58
N LEU A 272 -9.17 -16.48 -14.94
CA LEU A 272 -9.45 -16.86 -16.33
C LEU A 272 -10.86 -16.43 -16.81
N LYS A 273 -11.68 -15.81 -15.95
CA LYS A 273 -13.07 -15.42 -16.25
C LYS A 273 -13.25 -14.62 -17.55
N ASN A 274 -12.28 -13.76 -17.88
CA ASN A 274 -12.34 -12.88 -19.05
C ASN A 274 -11.43 -13.35 -20.21
N ILE A 275 -10.87 -14.56 -20.11
CA ILE A 275 -9.96 -15.12 -21.11
C ILE A 275 -10.71 -16.16 -21.93
N GLN A 276 -10.50 -16.16 -23.25
CA GLN A 276 -11.06 -17.19 -24.12
C GLN A 276 -10.29 -18.50 -23.92
N LEU A 277 -10.95 -19.49 -23.31
CA LEU A 277 -10.42 -20.83 -23.10
C LEU A 277 -10.83 -21.76 -24.25
N ALA A 278 -9.98 -22.74 -24.57
CA ALA A 278 -10.33 -23.76 -25.55
C ALA A 278 -11.52 -24.62 -25.07
N PRO A 279 -12.37 -25.16 -25.98
CA PRO A 279 -13.53 -25.96 -25.60
C PRO A 279 -13.20 -27.21 -24.79
N ASP A 280 -11.99 -27.75 -24.95
CA ASP A 280 -11.44 -28.93 -24.29
C ASP A 280 -10.56 -28.58 -23.07
N PHE A 281 -10.59 -27.33 -22.60
CA PHE A 281 -9.79 -26.87 -21.47
C PHE A 281 -10.16 -27.58 -20.17
N LYS A 282 -9.22 -28.38 -19.62
CA LYS A 282 -9.41 -29.12 -18.37
C LYS A 282 -8.89 -28.32 -17.17
N MET A 283 -9.78 -27.62 -16.49
CA MET A 283 -9.44 -26.86 -15.26
C MET A 283 -8.85 -27.76 -14.17
N ASP A 284 -9.39 -28.96 -13.98
CA ASP A 284 -8.94 -29.86 -12.90
C ASP A 284 -7.49 -30.34 -13.12
N GLU A 285 -7.06 -30.51 -14.37
CA GLU A 285 -5.65 -30.82 -14.68
C GLU A 285 -4.71 -29.69 -14.25
N LEU A 286 -5.09 -28.44 -14.56
CA LEU A 286 -4.31 -27.27 -14.16
C LEU A 286 -4.24 -27.14 -12.63
N VAL A 287 -5.33 -27.40 -11.92
CA VAL A 287 -5.42 -27.32 -10.47
C VAL A 287 -4.51 -28.35 -9.77
N GLN A 288 -4.42 -29.57 -10.32
CA GLN A 288 -3.56 -30.63 -9.79
C GLN A 288 -2.07 -30.27 -9.92
N ARG A 289 -1.67 -29.69 -11.05
CA ARG A 289 -0.27 -29.32 -11.31
C ARG A 289 0.19 -28.02 -10.66
N THR A 290 -0.71 -27.28 -10.01
CA THR A 290 -0.41 -26.00 -9.34
C THR A 290 -0.29 -26.14 -7.82
N ALA A 291 -0.04 -27.35 -7.32
CA ALA A 291 0.16 -27.60 -5.89
C ALA A 291 1.32 -26.76 -5.33
N GLY A 292 1.11 -26.17 -4.14
CA GLY A 292 2.10 -25.33 -3.47
C GLY A 292 2.20 -23.88 -3.97
N LEU A 293 1.57 -23.53 -5.10
CA LEU A 293 1.58 -22.16 -5.62
C LEU A 293 0.70 -21.21 -4.79
N SER A 294 1.18 -19.99 -4.57
CA SER A 294 0.40 -18.92 -3.95
C SER A 294 -0.54 -18.23 -4.96
N GLY A 295 -1.44 -17.37 -4.47
CA GLY A 295 -2.34 -16.62 -5.35
C GLY A 295 -1.61 -15.70 -6.35
N SER A 296 -0.48 -15.12 -5.96
CA SER A 296 0.35 -14.34 -6.89
C SER A 296 1.03 -15.21 -7.92
N ASP A 297 1.47 -16.41 -7.55
CA ASP A 297 2.14 -17.34 -8.48
C ASP A 297 1.13 -17.86 -9.51
N LEU A 298 -0.10 -18.18 -9.10
CA LEU A 298 -1.19 -18.53 -10.02
C LEU A 298 -1.53 -17.40 -10.98
N LYS A 299 -1.57 -16.15 -10.49
CA LYS A 299 -1.79 -14.97 -11.32
C LYS A 299 -0.68 -14.81 -12.35
N GLU A 300 0.56 -14.99 -11.94
CA GLU A 300 1.73 -14.87 -12.81
C GLU A 300 1.77 -16.01 -13.85
N LEU A 301 1.42 -17.23 -13.44
CA LEU A 301 1.24 -18.37 -14.33
C LEU A 301 0.19 -18.07 -15.41
N CYS A 302 -0.99 -17.58 -15.03
CA CYS A 302 -2.05 -17.20 -15.97
C CYS A 302 -1.60 -16.06 -16.91
N ARG A 303 -0.87 -15.07 -16.38
CA ARG A 303 -0.32 -13.95 -17.16
C ARG A 303 0.66 -14.44 -18.22
N ASN A 304 1.54 -15.37 -17.85
CA ASN A 304 2.52 -15.95 -18.75
C ASN A 304 1.86 -16.82 -19.83
N ALA A 305 0.88 -17.65 -19.46
CA ALA A 305 0.10 -18.45 -20.41
C ALA A 305 -0.65 -17.55 -21.42
N ALA A 306 -1.34 -16.51 -20.94
CA ALA A 306 -2.08 -15.57 -21.79
C ALA A 306 -1.18 -14.80 -22.79
N MET A 307 0.11 -14.68 -22.50
CA MET A 307 1.07 -14.02 -23.39
C MET A 307 1.46 -14.87 -24.59
N ILE A 308 1.29 -16.20 -24.54
CA ILE A 308 1.73 -17.10 -25.60
C ILE A 308 0.93 -16.89 -26.90
N PRO A 309 -0.43 -16.93 -26.89
CA PRO A 309 -1.21 -16.63 -28.09
C PRO A 309 -0.92 -15.24 -28.67
N ILE A 310 -0.65 -14.25 -27.80
CA ILE A 310 -0.29 -12.89 -28.22
C ILE A 310 1.06 -12.89 -28.93
N ARG A 311 2.08 -13.56 -28.39
CA ARG A 311 3.40 -13.68 -29.02
C ARG A 311 3.32 -14.37 -30.38
N GLU A 312 2.53 -15.43 -30.49
CA GLU A 312 2.30 -16.13 -31.76
C GLU A 312 1.62 -15.23 -32.79
N TYR A 313 0.60 -14.46 -32.38
CA TYR A 313 -0.09 -13.50 -33.23
C TYR A 313 0.84 -12.37 -33.70
N VAL A 314 1.65 -11.80 -32.80
CA VAL A 314 2.63 -10.77 -33.18
C VAL A 314 3.66 -11.33 -34.16
N ARG A 315 4.16 -12.57 -33.93
CA ARG A 315 5.08 -13.24 -34.85
C ARG A 315 4.46 -13.52 -36.22
N SER A 316 3.17 -13.84 -36.29
CA SER A 316 2.48 -14.09 -37.56
C SER A 316 2.20 -12.83 -38.37
N ILE A 317 2.18 -11.65 -37.72
CA ILE A 317 2.13 -10.32 -38.36
C ILE A 317 3.53 -9.80 -38.70
N GLN A 318 4.59 -10.34 -38.08
CA GLN A 318 6.00 -9.99 -38.31
C GLN A 318 6.79 -10.83 -39.35
N PRO A 319 6.21 -11.50 -40.37
CA PRO A 319 7.05 -11.97 -41.47
C PRO A 319 7.37 -10.74 -42.34
N VAL A 320 8.66 -10.53 -42.67
CA VAL A 320 9.21 -9.46 -43.54
C VAL A 320 9.78 -8.23 -42.80
N TYR A 321 10.91 -8.41 -42.09
CA TYR A 321 12.03 -7.45 -42.13
C TYR A 321 13.34 -8.24 -41.95
N SER A 322 13.68 -9.04 -42.95
CA SER A 322 15.04 -9.53 -43.14
C SER A 322 15.74 -8.58 -44.12
N SER A 323 16.26 -7.45 -43.63
CA SER A 323 17.46 -6.77 -44.19
C SER A 323 17.69 -5.39 -43.52
N GLU A 324 18.76 -5.33 -42.74
CA GLU A 324 19.73 -4.23 -42.60
C GLU A 324 19.40 -2.86 -41.98
N ASP A 325 18.15 -2.41 -41.82
CA ASP A 325 17.89 -1.09 -41.17
C ASP A 325 16.91 -1.18 -40.00
N ALA A 326 17.44 -1.47 -38.80
CA ALA A 326 16.67 -1.50 -37.55
C ALA A 326 16.53 -0.10 -36.93
N SER A 327 15.80 0.81 -37.59
CA SER A 327 15.17 1.92 -36.90
C SER A 327 13.84 1.45 -36.31
N GLN A 328 13.66 1.68 -35.01
CA GLN A 328 12.53 1.26 -34.20
C GLN A 328 11.21 1.91 -34.62
N ASP A 329 10.60 1.39 -35.69
CA ASP A 329 9.21 1.70 -35.98
C ASP A 329 8.32 0.69 -35.25
N LEU A 330 7.63 1.16 -34.20
CA LEU A 330 6.56 0.42 -33.55
C LEU A 330 5.51 0.09 -34.61
N ILE A 331 5.29 -1.20 -34.87
CA ILE A 331 4.27 -1.67 -35.82
C ILE A 331 2.92 -1.12 -35.35
N ASP A 332 2.23 -0.38 -36.22
CA ASP A 332 0.88 0.11 -35.99
C ASP A 332 -0.09 -1.09 -36.11
N ILE A 333 -0.20 -1.86 -35.03
CA ILE A 333 -1.09 -3.02 -34.94
C ILE A 333 -2.52 -2.49 -34.81
N ASP A 334 -3.38 -2.79 -35.78
CA ASP A 334 -4.81 -2.50 -35.69
C ASP A 334 -5.42 -3.28 -34.51
N THR A 335 -5.55 -2.60 -33.38
CA THR A 335 -6.06 -3.15 -32.12
C THR A 335 -7.54 -3.55 -32.19
N THR A 336 -8.26 -3.18 -33.25
CA THR A 336 -9.69 -3.47 -33.40
C THR A 336 -9.99 -4.89 -33.88
N LYS A 337 -8.98 -5.62 -34.41
CA LYS A 337 -9.12 -6.98 -34.94
C LYS A 337 -8.03 -7.93 -34.44
N ILE A 338 -7.82 -7.98 -33.13
CA ILE A 338 -6.92 -8.96 -32.51
C ILE A 338 -7.58 -10.34 -32.55
N ASN A 339 -7.07 -11.23 -33.39
CA ASN A 339 -7.54 -12.63 -33.50
C ASN A 339 -6.48 -13.58 -32.91
N THR A 340 -6.39 -13.63 -31.58
CA THR A 340 -5.55 -14.60 -30.87
C THR A 340 -6.28 -15.93 -30.72
N ARG A 341 -5.56 -17.05 -30.84
CA ARG A 341 -6.14 -18.38 -30.54
C ARG A 341 -6.57 -18.49 -29.07
N PRO A 342 -7.57 -19.34 -28.75
CA PRO A 342 -7.94 -19.59 -27.36
C PRO A 342 -6.79 -20.25 -26.59
N LEU A 343 -6.81 -20.06 -25.27
CA LEU A 343 -5.81 -20.57 -24.35
C LEU A 343 -6.02 -22.07 -24.11
N VAL A 344 -4.94 -22.85 -24.20
CA VAL A 344 -4.93 -24.29 -23.92
C VAL A 344 -4.16 -24.59 -22.64
N VAL A 345 -4.40 -25.75 -22.04
CA VAL A 345 -3.71 -26.16 -20.79
C VAL A 345 -2.18 -26.23 -20.97
N ALA A 346 -1.69 -26.59 -22.16
CA ALA A 346 -0.26 -26.63 -22.47
C ALA A 346 0.43 -25.25 -22.36
N ASP A 347 -0.29 -24.15 -22.57
CA ASP A 347 0.27 -22.79 -22.48
C ASP A 347 0.74 -22.45 -21.06
N PHE A 348 0.17 -23.11 -20.05
CA PHE A 348 0.58 -22.94 -18.65
C PHE A 348 1.89 -23.66 -18.34
N TYR A 349 2.34 -24.57 -19.22
CA TYR A 349 3.53 -25.41 -19.01
C TYR A 349 4.65 -25.16 -20.02
N ALA A 350 4.40 -24.39 -21.08
CA ALA A 350 5.38 -24.08 -22.12
C ALA A 350 6.66 -23.36 -21.61
N PHE A 351 6.73 -23.05 -20.31
CA PHE A 351 7.89 -22.47 -19.64
C PHE A 351 9.00 -23.49 -19.29
N GLU A 352 8.72 -24.80 -19.29
CA GLU A 352 9.71 -25.81 -18.87
C GLU A 352 10.93 -25.92 -19.80
N GLU A 353 10.84 -25.55 -21.09
CA GLU A 353 11.96 -25.73 -22.02
C GLU A 353 12.99 -24.58 -22.07
N THR A 354 12.69 -23.40 -21.52
CA THR A 354 13.58 -22.22 -21.66
C THR A 354 14.30 -21.77 -20.40
N ASN A 355 14.00 -22.37 -19.23
CA ASN A 355 14.43 -21.84 -17.93
C ASN A 355 15.05 -22.86 -16.96
N GLU A 356 15.57 -23.98 -17.44
CA GLU A 356 16.35 -24.96 -16.63
C GLU A 356 17.58 -24.36 -15.88
N LYS A 357 17.91 -23.08 -16.08
CA LYS A 357 19.07 -22.43 -15.44
C LYS A 357 18.73 -21.47 -14.27
N SER A 358 17.47 -21.25 -13.93
CA SER A 358 17.11 -20.18 -12.97
C SER A 358 16.44 -20.63 -11.66
N TYR A 359 16.12 -21.92 -11.50
CA TYR A 359 15.56 -22.47 -10.24
C TYR A 359 16.21 -23.78 -9.79
N SER A 360 17.55 -23.82 -9.67
CA SER A 360 18.28 -24.95 -9.09
C SER A 360 18.28 -24.97 -7.55
N TYR A 361 17.24 -24.44 -6.88
CA TYR A 361 17.18 -24.38 -5.41
C TYR A 361 15.98 -25.12 -4.80
N ILE A 362 15.26 -25.93 -5.59
CA ILE A 362 14.17 -26.76 -5.07
C ILE A 362 14.30 -28.18 -5.64
N SER A 363 15.31 -28.91 -5.17
CA SER A 363 15.28 -30.37 -4.97
C SER A 363 16.67 -30.84 -4.57
N ASP A 364 16.91 -30.96 -3.27
CA ASP A 364 17.79 -31.98 -2.69
C ASP A 364 17.56 -31.94 -1.18
N GLU A 365 16.58 -32.72 -0.74
CA GLU A 365 16.52 -33.35 0.60
C GLU A 365 15.23 -34.18 0.69
N THR A 366 15.28 -35.39 0.12
CA THR A 366 14.50 -36.51 0.64
C THR A 366 15.11 -36.94 1.97
N PRO A 367 14.33 -37.09 3.06
CA PRO A 367 14.84 -37.74 4.26
C PRO A 367 14.95 -39.24 3.98
N GLN A 368 16.18 -39.74 3.89
CA GLN A 368 16.46 -41.17 3.95
C GLN A 368 16.04 -41.68 5.33
N GLN A 369 15.05 -42.56 5.34
CA GLN A 369 14.85 -43.52 6.42
C GLN A 369 16.07 -44.45 6.44
N GLU A 370 16.95 -44.27 7.42
CA GLU A 370 17.86 -45.34 7.85
C GLU A 370 17.35 -45.91 9.17
N ASN A 371 16.99 -47.19 9.10
CA ASN A 371 16.83 -48.07 10.23
C ASN A 371 18.15 -48.15 11.01
N LEU A 372 18.08 -48.02 12.33
CA LEU A 372 19.04 -48.61 13.25
C LEU A 372 18.27 -49.10 14.48
N ASP A 373 18.57 -50.34 14.85
CA ASP A 373 18.08 -51.11 16.00
C ASP A 373 18.22 -50.38 17.35
#